data_AF-A0A2S7IHA3-F1
#
_entry.id   AF-A0A2S7IHA3-F1
#
_cell.length_a   1.000
_cell.length_b   1.000
_cell.length_c   1.000
_cell.angle_alpha   90.00
_cell.angle_beta   90.00
_cell.angle_gamma   90.00
#
_symmetry.space_group_name_H-M   'P 1'
#
loop_
_entity.id
_entity.type
_entity.pdbx_description
1 polymer ?
#
loop_
_entity_poly.entity_id
_entity_poly.type
_entity_poly.pdbx_seq_one_letter_code
_entity_poly.pdbx_strand_id
1 'polypeptide(L)'
;MRAFPDSFPIFAPLKIIKLNNRSVENYAPFKIKADDYYLIKAEVELLPEYMMLFAKHGYEPNGYCWEGHIIQILEKVNPDLLAHIEFDPEAGGFYAVADSEASQLAFVHTLSPIFQDMETLEAYIRTADRERVDD
;
A
#
# COMPACT_ATOMS: atom_id res chain seq x y z
N MET A 1 12.96 -60.32 25.13
CA MET A 1 12.61 -59.99 23.73
C MET A 1 11.22 -59.41 23.72
N ARG A 2 11.06 -58.12 23.38
CA ARG A 2 9.77 -57.40 23.38
C ARG A 2 9.11 -57.59 22.01
N ALA A 3 7.87 -58.07 22.01
CA ALA A 3 6.97 -58.02 20.86
C ALA A 3 6.34 -56.61 20.78
N PHE A 4 6.39 -56.00 19.61
CA PHE A 4 5.68 -54.75 19.31
C PHE A 4 4.40 -55.11 18.56
N PRO A 5 3.23 -54.57 18.92
CA PRO A 5 2.02 -54.72 18.10
C PRO A 5 1.93 -53.62 17.03
N ASP A 6 1.58 -54.06 15.83
CA ASP A 6 1.13 -53.30 14.67
C ASP A 6 -0.06 -52.38 14.98
N SER A 7 0.08 -51.09 14.65
CA SER A 7 -0.97 -50.28 14.01
C SER A 7 -0.50 -48.85 13.79
N PHE A 8 -0.22 -48.50 12.53
CA PHE A 8 -0.15 -47.10 12.08
C PHE A 8 -1.50 -46.70 11.46
N PRO A 9 -2.03 -45.50 11.76
CA PRO A 9 -3.29 -45.06 11.17
C PRO A 9 -3.13 -44.72 9.68
N ILE A 10 -4.18 -45.05 8.93
CA ILE A 10 -4.36 -44.85 7.49
C ILE A 10 -4.32 -43.34 7.18
N PHE A 11 -3.32 -42.90 6.40
CA PHE A 11 -3.29 -41.55 5.84
C PHE A 11 -4.44 -41.38 4.84
N ALA A 12 -5.33 -40.41 5.08
CA ALA A 12 -6.23 -39.92 4.05
C ALA A 12 -5.42 -39.25 2.93
N PRO A 13 -5.81 -39.39 1.64
CA PRO A 13 -5.10 -38.70 0.57
C PRO A 13 -5.28 -37.19 0.70
N LEU A 14 -4.16 -36.46 0.79
CA LEU A 14 -4.15 -35.01 0.61
C LEU A 14 -4.77 -34.68 -0.75
N LYS A 15 -5.89 -33.96 -0.76
CA LYS A 15 -6.34 -33.24 -1.97
C LYS A 15 -5.29 -32.17 -2.28
N ILE A 16 -4.49 -32.43 -3.31
CA ILE A 16 -3.65 -31.40 -3.92
C ILE A 16 -4.61 -30.42 -4.60
N ILE A 17 -4.92 -29.31 -3.93
CA ILE A 17 -5.58 -28.19 -4.58
C ILE A 17 -4.48 -27.41 -5.30
N LYS A 18 -4.34 -27.62 -6.60
CA LYS A 18 -3.65 -26.68 -7.48
C LYS A 18 -4.54 -25.44 -7.58
N LEU A 19 -4.44 -24.53 -6.61
CA LEU A 19 -4.97 -23.19 -6.76
C LEU A 19 -4.08 -22.50 -7.81
N ASN A 20 -4.68 -22.17 -8.94
CA ASN A 20 -4.06 -21.36 -9.97
C ASN A 20 -3.85 -19.96 -9.37
N ASN A 21 -2.73 -19.76 -8.68
CA ASN A 21 -2.44 -18.58 -7.88
C ASN A 21 -1.98 -17.42 -8.78
N ARG A 22 -2.89 -16.90 -9.60
CA ARG A 22 -2.82 -15.49 -9.99
C ARG A 22 -3.59 -14.73 -8.92
N SER A 23 -2.93 -14.44 -7.80
CA SER A 23 -3.34 -13.36 -6.93
C SER A 23 -3.43 -12.12 -7.82
N VAL A 24 -4.65 -11.64 -8.08
CA VAL A 24 -4.83 -10.30 -8.64
C VAL A 24 -4.27 -9.37 -7.58
N GLU A 25 -3.08 -8.82 -7.82
CA GLU A 25 -2.42 -7.97 -6.85
C GLU A 25 -3.32 -6.77 -6.59
N ASN A 26 -3.78 -6.65 -5.34
CA ASN A 26 -4.67 -5.59 -4.93
C ASN A 26 -3.85 -4.39 -4.46
N TYR A 27 -3.74 -3.39 -5.32
CA TYR A 27 -2.99 -2.17 -5.03
C TYR A 27 -3.84 -1.05 -4.41
N ALA A 28 -5.10 -1.32 -4.05
CA ALA A 28 -5.97 -0.33 -3.42
C ALA A 28 -5.28 0.36 -2.23
N PRO A 29 -5.49 1.68 -2.02
CA PRO A 29 -6.35 2.57 -2.81
C PRO A 29 -5.72 3.07 -4.11
N PHE A 30 -4.45 2.74 -4.36
CA PHE A 30 -3.73 3.18 -5.55
C PHE A 30 -4.17 2.40 -6.79
N LYS A 31 -4.26 3.12 -7.90
CA LYS A 31 -4.48 2.59 -9.24
C LYS A 31 -3.23 2.90 -10.05
N ILE A 32 -2.63 1.87 -10.64
CA ILE A 32 -1.52 2.00 -11.56
C ILE A 32 -1.98 1.72 -12.98
N LYS A 33 -1.32 2.34 -13.96
CA LYS A 33 -1.49 2.01 -15.36
C LYS A 33 -0.12 1.71 -15.95
N ALA A 34 -0.02 0.53 -16.58
CA ALA A 34 1.13 0.16 -17.39
C ALA A 34 0.99 0.86 -18.75
N ASP A 35 1.26 2.16 -18.75
CA ASP A 35 1.46 2.96 -19.96
C ASP A 35 2.85 3.61 -19.91
N ASP A 36 3.24 4.31 -20.98
CA ASP A 36 4.57 4.92 -21.11
C ASP A 36 4.90 5.94 -20.00
N TYR A 37 3.91 6.34 -19.18
CA TYR A 37 4.06 7.34 -18.14
C TYR A 37 4.04 6.76 -16.72
N TYR A 38 3.95 5.44 -16.54
CA TYR A 38 3.98 4.77 -15.22
C TYR A 38 3.17 5.49 -14.12
N LEU A 39 1.97 5.96 -14.48
CA LEU A 39 1.13 6.78 -13.61
C LEU A 39 0.61 5.99 -12.40
N ILE A 40 0.67 6.61 -11.22
CA ILE A 40 0.07 6.15 -9.97
C ILE A 40 -0.97 7.19 -9.55
N LYS A 41 -2.17 6.75 -9.19
CA LYS A 41 -3.21 7.67 -8.71
C LYS A 41 -4.12 7.09 -7.64
N ALA A 42 -4.69 7.96 -6.82
CA ALA A 42 -5.81 7.67 -5.93
C ALA A 42 -6.81 8.84 -5.94
N GLU A 43 -8.08 8.54 -6.21
CA GLU A 43 -9.17 9.53 -6.23
C GLU A 43 -9.62 9.77 -4.78
N VAL A 44 -8.84 10.57 -4.03
CA VAL A 44 -8.97 10.78 -2.57
C VAL A 44 -10.39 11.17 -2.16
N GLU A 45 -11.03 12.07 -2.91
CA GLU A 45 -12.41 12.52 -2.64
C GLU A 45 -13.45 11.39 -2.68
N LEU A 46 -13.15 10.29 -3.39
CA LEU A 46 -14.04 9.13 -3.52
C LEU A 46 -13.78 8.06 -2.45
N LEU A 47 -12.90 8.33 -1.49
CA LEU A 47 -12.42 7.38 -0.48
C LEU A 47 -12.78 7.85 0.94
N PRO A 48 -14.07 7.80 1.33
CA PRO A 48 -14.58 8.45 2.54
C PRO A 48 -13.94 7.95 3.83
N GLU A 49 -13.53 6.69 3.91
CA GLU A 49 -12.83 6.17 5.10
C GLU A 49 -11.48 6.84 5.34
N TYR A 50 -10.74 7.14 4.28
CA TYR A 50 -9.48 7.87 4.37
C TYR A 50 -9.75 9.35 4.66
N MET A 51 -10.76 9.94 4.02
CA MET A 51 -11.18 11.33 4.30
C MET A 51 -11.44 11.54 5.79
N MET A 52 -12.21 10.64 6.40
CA MET A 52 -12.50 10.67 7.82
C MET A 52 -11.26 10.45 8.68
N LEU A 53 -10.36 9.55 8.29
CA LEU A 53 -9.15 9.24 9.06
C LEU A 53 -8.21 10.45 9.13
N PHE A 54 -7.89 11.08 8.00
CA PHE A 54 -7.01 12.25 7.96
C PHE A 54 -7.65 13.45 8.66
N ALA A 55 -8.95 13.71 8.42
CA ALA A 55 -9.68 14.79 9.07
C ALA A 55 -9.76 14.62 10.60
N LYS A 56 -9.87 13.39 11.11
CA LYS A 56 -9.82 13.07 12.56
C LYS A 56 -8.53 13.57 13.22
N HIS A 57 -7.42 13.62 12.49
CA HIS A 57 -6.13 14.14 12.96
C HIS A 57 -5.90 15.61 12.58
N GLY A 58 -6.94 16.26 12.07
CA GLY A 58 -6.97 17.68 11.77
C GLY A 58 -6.36 18.06 10.43
N TYR A 59 -6.01 17.11 9.57
CA TYR A 59 -5.53 17.39 8.21
C TYR A 59 -6.70 17.70 7.27
N GLU A 60 -6.44 18.49 6.22
CA GLU A 60 -7.36 18.61 5.10
C GLU A 60 -7.17 17.40 4.17
N PRO A 61 -8.15 16.49 4.05
CA PRO A 61 -7.94 15.22 3.36
C PRO A 61 -8.01 15.38 1.83
N ASN A 62 -6.97 15.93 1.22
CA ASN A 62 -6.85 16.14 -0.22
C ASN A 62 -5.57 15.47 -0.77
N GLY A 63 -5.30 15.61 -2.08
CA GLY A 63 -4.12 15.02 -2.70
C GLY A 63 -2.79 15.53 -2.13
N TYR A 64 -2.70 16.81 -1.77
CA TYR A 64 -1.50 17.41 -1.16
C TYR A 64 -1.22 16.82 0.22
N CYS A 65 -2.25 16.65 1.03
CA CYS A 65 -2.12 15.96 2.33
C CYS A 65 -1.60 14.53 2.15
N TRP A 66 -2.11 13.81 1.14
CA TRP A 66 -1.61 12.46 0.85
C TRP A 66 -0.16 12.46 0.40
N GLU A 67 0.25 13.39 -0.46
CA GLU A 67 1.65 13.54 -0.87
C GLU A 67 2.57 13.71 0.35
N GLY A 68 2.30 14.70 1.19
CA GLY A 68 3.15 15.00 2.35
C GLY A 68 3.30 13.80 3.28
N HIS A 69 2.23 13.04 3.50
CA HIS A 69 2.30 11.80 4.30
C HIS A 69 3.05 10.67 3.58
N ILE A 70 2.80 10.48 2.28
CA ILE A 70 3.49 9.45 1.49
C ILE A 70 4.98 9.69 1.46
N ILE A 71 5.43 10.94 1.28
CA ILE A 71 6.84 11.31 1.33
C ILE A 71 7.44 10.89 2.68
N GLN A 72 6.81 11.30 3.79
CA GLN A 72 7.31 10.97 5.13
C GLN A 72 7.26 9.47 5.46
N ILE A 73 6.32 8.72 4.89
CA ILE A 73 6.30 7.25 5.00
C ILE A 73 7.50 6.68 4.24
N LEU A 74 7.69 7.06 2.98
CA LEU A 74 8.78 6.57 2.13
C LEU A 74 10.16 6.92 2.71
N GLU A 75 10.35 8.10 3.28
CA GLU A 75 11.57 8.46 4.02
C GLU A 75 11.94 7.43 5.10
N LYS A 76 10.94 6.82 5.74
CA LYS A 76 11.14 5.83 6.82
C LYS A 76 11.34 4.41 6.30
N VAL A 77 10.63 4.01 5.23
CA VAL A 77 10.53 2.60 4.83
C VAL A 77 11.28 2.26 3.53
N ASN A 78 11.44 3.23 2.62
CA ASN A 78 12.09 3.05 1.33
C ASN A 78 12.55 4.41 0.75
N PRO A 79 13.56 5.06 1.34
CA PRO A 79 13.94 6.43 1.01
C PRO A 79 14.49 6.57 -0.41
N ASP A 80 15.17 5.56 -0.94
CA ASP A 80 15.71 5.57 -2.30
C ASP A 80 14.61 5.76 -3.35
N LEU A 81 13.39 5.26 -3.08
CA LEU A 81 12.27 5.36 -4.01
C LEU A 81 11.86 6.82 -4.28
N LEU A 82 12.07 7.75 -3.35
CA LEU A 82 11.71 9.17 -3.53
C LEU A 82 12.43 9.81 -4.72
N ALA A 83 13.63 9.34 -5.07
CA ALA A 83 14.37 9.85 -6.22
C ALA A 83 13.78 9.41 -7.57
N HIS A 84 12.82 8.48 -7.56
CA HIS A 84 12.24 7.84 -8.74
C HIS A 84 10.75 8.17 -8.93
N ILE A 85 10.18 9.00 -8.06
CA ILE A 85 8.77 9.37 -8.06
C ILE A 85 8.67 10.90 -8.17
N GLU A 86 8.00 11.36 -9.22
CA GLU A 86 7.60 12.75 -9.38
C GLU A 86 6.15 12.90 -8.91
N PHE A 87 5.94 13.71 -7.88
CA PHE A 87 4.62 13.97 -7.31
C PHE A 87 3.99 15.18 -8.00
N ASP A 88 2.70 15.06 -8.31
CA ASP A 88 1.90 16.12 -8.93
C ASP A 88 0.47 16.04 -8.39
N PRO A 89 0.25 16.17 -7.06
CA PRO A 89 -1.09 16.02 -6.52
C PRO A 89 -2.01 17.16 -6.94
N GLU A 90 -3.30 16.88 -6.88
CA GLU A 90 -4.33 17.88 -7.04
C GLU A 90 -5.27 17.86 -5.83
N ALA A 91 -6.09 18.89 -5.65
CA ALA A 91 -7.06 18.93 -4.55
C ALA A 91 -7.99 17.69 -4.55
N GLY A 92 -8.37 17.21 -5.74
CA GLY A 92 -9.30 16.08 -5.89
C GLY A 92 -8.66 14.68 -5.75
N GLY A 93 -7.33 14.57 -5.78
CA GLY A 93 -6.68 13.27 -5.80
C GLY A 93 -5.16 13.30 -5.74
N PHE A 94 -4.60 12.20 -5.30
CA PHE A 94 -3.17 11.96 -5.35
C PHE A 94 -2.77 11.47 -6.74
N TYR A 95 -1.75 12.09 -7.32
CA TYR A 95 -1.15 11.66 -8.59
C TYR A 95 0.38 11.71 -8.47
N ALA A 96 1.03 10.71 -9.04
CA ALA A 96 2.47 10.64 -9.15
C ALA A 96 2.88 9.84 -10.37
N VAL A 97 4.08 10.13 -10.88
CA VAL A 97 4.69 9.47 -12.03
C VAL A 97 5.97 8.79 -11.57
N ALA A 98 6.13 7.51 -11.89
CA ALA A 98 7.38 6.81 -11.66
C ALA A 98 8.27 6.88 -12.91
N ASP A 99 9.59 6.83 -12.72
CA ASP A 99 10.54 6.82 -13.86
C ASP A 99 10.63 5.48 -14.61
N SER A 100 10.09 4.42 -14.01
CA SER A 100 10.12 3.06 -14.53
C SER A 100 9.02 2.20 -13.94
N GLU A 101 8.69 1.09 -14.62
CA GLU A 101 7.77 0.07 -14.10
C GLU A 101 8.26 -0.49 -12.76
N ALA A 102 9.56 -0.68 -12.59
CA ALA A 102 10.15 -1.18 -11.36
C ALA A 102 9.88 -0.22 -10.18
N SER A 103 10.07 1.08 -10.38
CA SER A 103 9.78 2.12 -9.38
C SER A 103 8.27 2.21 -9.10
N GLN A 104 7.42 2.11 -10.14
CA GLN A 104 5.96 2.11 -10.00
C GLN A 104 5.48 0.94 -9.13
N LEU A 105 5.98 -0.27 -9.40
CA LEU A 105 5.66 -1.47 -8.63
C LEU A 105 6.21 -1.36 -7.21
N ALA A 106 7.43 -0.87 -7.04
CA ALA A 106 8.02 -0.65 -5.71
C ALA A 106 7.15 0.31 -4.87
N PHE A 107 6.59 1.36 -5.47
CA PHE A 107 5.67 2.28 -4.80
C PHE A 107 4.44 1.54 -4.26
N VAL A 108 3.69 0.84 -5.12
CA VAL A 108 2.44 0.19 -4.69
C VAL A 108 2.69 -1.00 -3.76
N HIS A 109 3.76 -1.77 -3.96
CA HIS A 109 4.12 -2.84 -3.03
C HIS A 109 4.50 -2.32 -1.64
N THR A 110 5.06 -1.11 -1.56
CA THR A 110 5.42 -0.47 -0.29
C THR A 110 4.20 0.16 0.39
N LEU A 111 3.43 0.95 -0.34
CA LEU A 111 2.40 1.81 0.25
C LEU A 111 1.01 1.18 0.30
N SER A 112 0.61 0.34 -0.66
CA SER A 112 -0.72 -0.29 -0.65
C SER A 112 -0.98 -1.09 0.63
N PRO A 113 -0.04 -1.92 1.16
CA PRO A 113 -0.26 -2.63 2.41
C PRO A 113 -0.46 -1.70 3.61
N ILE A 114 0.25 -0.57 3.65
CA ILE A 114 0.13 0.44 4.71
C ILE A 114 -1.24 1.12 4.63
N PHE A 115 -1.68 1.50 3.44
CA PHE A 115 -2.97 2.18 3.25
C PHE A 115 -4.16 1.23 3.40
N GLN A 116 -4.00 -0.08 3.16
CA GLN A 116 -5.04 -1.08 3.39
C GLN A 116 -5.25 -1.40 4.87
N ASP A 117 -4.26 -1.11 5.72
CA ASP A 117 -4.32 -1.31 7.17
C ASP A 117 -4.53 0.04 7.86
N MET A 118 -5.79 0.37 8.18
CA MET A 118 -6.16 1.67 8.75
C MET A 118 -5.48 1.97 10.08
N GLU A 119 -5.18 0.96 10.89
CA GLU A 119 -4.48 1.15 12.17
C GLU A 119 -3.01 1.53 11.92
N THR A 120 -2.37 0.87 10.95
CA THR A 120 -0.99 1.16 10.53
C THR A 120 -0.90 2.54 9.90
N LEU A 121 -1.81 2.88 8.98
CA LEU A 121 -1.89 4.22 8.40
C LEU A 121 -2.11 5.28 9.47
N GLU A 122 -3.03 5.05 10.43
CA GLU A 122 -3.27 5.98 11.54
C GLU A 122 -2.00 6.22 12.37
N ALA A 123 -1.18 5.20 12.59
CA ALA A 123 0.09 5.33 13.32
C ALA A 123 1.10 6.23 12.58
N TYR A 124 1.16 6.14 11.25
CA TYR A 124 1.99 7.06 10.44
C TYR A 124 1.45 8.49 10.50
N ILE A 125 0.14 8.70 10.34
CA ILE A 125 -0.50 10.02 10.40
C ILE A 125 -0.21 10.72 11.74
N ARG A 126 -0.29 9.99 12.86
CA ARG A 126 -0.03 10.53 14.21
C ARG A 126 1.41 10.97 14.45
N THR A 127 2.36 10.42 13.69
CA THR A 127 3.80 10.68 13.86
C THR A 127 4.39 11.47 12.70
N ALA A 128 3.53 11.97 11.80
CA ALA A 128 3.92 12.85 10.72
C ALA A 128 4.29 14.23 11.30
N ASP A 129 5.33 14.82 10.72
CA ASP A 129 5.65 16.23 10.91
C ASP A 129 4.62 17.05 10.13
N ARG A 130 3.76 17.74 10.87
CA ARG A 130 2.62 18.46 10.32
C ARG A 130 3.03 19.69 9.49
N GLU A 131 4.14 20.34 9.85
CA GLU A 131 4.64 21.50 9.11
C GLU A 131 5.10 21.12 7.70
N ARG A 132 5.29 19.83 7.43
CA ARG A 132 5.69 19.29 6.12
C ARG A 132 4.52 18.71 5.31
N VAL A 133 3.28 18.90 5.76
CA VAL A 133 2.07 18.42 5.09
C VAL A 133 1.15 19.56 4.68
N ASP A 134 0.95 20.54 5.56
CA ASP A 134 -0.02 21.63 5.40
C ASP A 134 0.65 22.97 4.96
N ASP A 135 1.86 22.95 4.38
CA ASP A 135 2.62 24.16 3.97
C ASP A 135 2.11 24.79 2.66
#